data_AF-A0A031IBL3-F1
#
_entry.id   AF-A0A031IBL3-F1
#
_cell.length_a   1.000
_cell.length_b   1.000
_cell.length_c   1.000
_cell.angle_alpha   90.00
_cell.angle_beta   90.00
_cell.angle_gamma   90.00
#
_symmetry.space_group_name_H-M   'P 1'
#
loop_
_entity.id
_entity.type
_entity.pdbx_description
1 polymer ?
#
loop_
_entity_poly.entity_id
_entity_poly.type
_entity_poly.pdbx_seq_one_letter_code
_entity_poly.pdbx_strand_id
1 'polypeptide(L)'
;MVIKQMMNYVLSSDGNKFERGEIEAIVESVYEMTEYVFEKLAPRFEQELEFDFIDVSNEWTFATEDSRDNRYEIIFTPVDQYADKFGIGI
;
A
#
# COMPACT_ATOMS: atom_id res chain seq x y z
N MET A 1 -11.21 -18.27 -4.21
CA MET A 1 -9.99 -18.54 -5.01
C MET A 1 -9.01 -17.48 -4.57
N VAL A 2 -7.88 -17.86 -3.99
CA VAL A 2 -6.87 -16.90 -3.55
C VAL A 2 -6.19 -16.34 -4.79
N ILE A 3 -6.39 -15.05 -5.06
CA ILE A 3 -5.74 -14.37 -6.18
C ILE A 3 -4.42 -13.82 -5.65
N LYS A 4 -3.36 -13.89 -6.45
CA LYS A 4 -2.10 -13.23 -6.15
C LYS A 4 -1.96 -12.06 -7.11
N GLN A 5 -1.65 -10.88 -6.59
CA GLN A 5 -1.48 -9.68 -7.39
C GLN A 5 -0.11 -9.08 -7.16
N MET A 6 0.61 -8.80 -8.25
CA MET A 6 1.82 -7.99 -8.18
C MET A 6 1.44 -6.52 -8.07
N MET A 7 2.03 -5.84 -7.09
CA MET A 7 1.78 -4.44 -6.79
C MET A 7 3.09 -3.67 -6.92
N ASN A 8 3.07 -2.56 -7.63
CA ASN A 8 4.07 -1.51 -7.47
C ASN A 8 3.81 -0.80 -6.15
N TYR A 9 4.87 -0.45 -5.44
CA TYR A 9 4.80 0.43 -4.28
C TYR A 9 5.77 1.58 -4.41
N VAL A 10 5.39 2.73 -3.86
CA VAL A 10 6.24 3.90 -3.72
C VAL A 10 6.14 4.39 -2.28
N LEU A 11 7.29 4.54 -1.63
CA LEU A 11 7.41 5.14 -0.32
C LEU A 11 7.83 6.60 -0.46
N SER A 12 7.07 7.47 0.17
CA SER A 12 7.38 8.90 0.29
C SER A 12 7.36 9.36 1.73
N SER A 13 8.14 10.39 2.02
CA SER A 13 8.12 11.14 3.29
C SER A 13 8.06 12.61 2.97
N ASP A 14 7.05 13.32 3.49
CA ASP A 14 6.80 14.74 3.22
C ASP A 14 6.83 15.10 1.73
N GLY A 15 6.25 14.22 0.89
CA GLY A 15 6.23 14.36 -0.56
C GLY A 15 7.51 13.94 -1.30
N ASN A 16 8.58 13.58 -0.58
CA ASN A 16 9.82 13.06 -1.17
C ASN A 16 9.77 11.55 -1.33
N LYS A 17 9.77 11.07 -2.57
CA LYS A 17 9.83 9.63 -2.89
C LYS A 17 11.25 9.11 -2.67
N PHE A 18 11.43 8.16 -1.77
CA PHE A 18 12.76 7.63 -1.43
C PHE A 18 12.92 6.14 -1.71
N GLU A 19 11.83 5.38 -1.86
CA GLU A 19 11.89 3.96 -2.23
C GLU A 19 10.74 3.60 -3.17
N ARG A 20 10.99 2.62 -4.04
CA ARG A 20 10.01 2.00 -4.92
C ARG A 20 10.36 0.55 -5.17
N GLY A 21 9.36 -0.28 -5.40
CA GLY A 21 9.57 -1.67 -5.75
C GLY A 21 8.28 -2.39 -6.11
N GLU A 22 8.38 -3.71 -6.18
CA GLU A 22 7.26 -4.60 -6.44
C GLU A 22 7.05 -5.53 -5.24
N ILE A 23 5.79 -5.86 -4.95
CA ILE A 23 5.42 -6.80 -3.91
C ILE A 23 4.26 -7.70 -4.38
N GLU A 24 4.38 -9.01 -4.13
CA GLU A 24 3.28 -9.96 -4.34
C GLU A 24 2.34 -9.89 -3.14
N ALA A 25 1.10 -9.43 -3.36
CA ALA A 25 0.04 -9.43 -2.35
C ALA A 25 -0.88 -10.65 -2.53
N ILE A 26 -1.35 -11.20 -1.42
CA ILE A 26 -2.41 -12.21 -1.40
C ILE A 26 -3.76 -11.47 -1.37
N VAL A 27 -4.67 -11.84 -2.26
CA VAL A 27 -5.90 -11.09 -2.53
C VAL A 27 -7.13 -11.97 -2.33
N GLU A 28 -7.92 -11.64 -1.32
CA GLU A 28 -9.37 -11.88 -1.32
C GLU A 28 -10.17 -10.57 -1.35
N SER A 29 -9.58 -9.45 -0.93
CA SER A 29 -10.09 -8.08 -1.07
C SER A 29 -8.96 -7.02 -1.04
N VAL A 30 -9.26 -5.77 -1.44
CA VAL A 30 -8.31 -4.63 -1.32
C VAL A 30 -7.87 -4.41 0.14
N TYR A 31 -8.78 -4.66 1.10
CA TYR A 31 -8.49 -4.53 2.52
C TYR A 31 -7.47 -5.58 2.98
N GLU A 32 -7.66 -6.85 2.61
CA GLU A 32 -6.69 -7.90 2.95
C GLU A 32 -5.35 -7.72 2.23
N MET A 33 -5.36 -7.19 1.01
CA MET A 33 -4.14 -6.78 0.33
C MET A 33 -3.36 -5.72 1.12
N THR A 34 -4.09 -4.76 1.68
CA THR A 34 -3.52 -3.69 2.50
C THR A 34 -2.86 -4.25 3.75
N GLU A 35 -3.58 -5.09 4.52
CA GLU A 35 -3.04 -5.72 5.72
C GLU A 35 -1.82 -6.59 5.40
N TYR A 36 -1.87 -7.38 4.33
CA TYR A 36 -0.76 -8.24 3.93
C TYR A 36 0.51 -7.44 3.60
N VAL A 37 0.35 -6.37 2.83
CA VAL A 37 1.49 -5.53 2.45
C VAL A 37 1.99 -4.72 3.64
N PHE A 38 1.10 -4.28 4.51
CA PHE A 38 1.45 -3.67 5.79
C PHE A 38 2.34 -4.58 6.62
N GLU A 39 1.94 -5.83 6.86
CA GLU A 39 2.74 -6.78 7.65
C GLU A 39 4.16 -7.00 7.07
N LYS A 40 4.31 -6.88 5.74
CA LYS A 40 5.60 -7.01 5.06
C LYS A 40 6.47 -5.77 5.16
N LEU A 41 5.87 -4.58 5.23
CA LEU A 41 6.58 -3.31 5.21
C LEU A 41 6.77 -2.71 6.62
N ALA A 42 5.81 -2.89 7.53
CA ALA A 42 5.86 -2.36 8.90
C ALA A 42 7.17 -2.68 9.65
N PRO A 43 7.72 -3.91 9.57
CA PRO A 43 8.99 -4.22 10.23
C PRO A 43 10.17 -3.39 9.71
N ARG A 44 10.08 -2.83 8.50
CA ARG A 44 11.14 -1.97 7.93
C ARG A 44 11.10 -0.54 8.47
N PHE A 45 9.97 -0.11 9.02
CA PHE A 45 9.78 1.24 9.55
C PHE A 45 9.98 1.32 11.07
N GLU A 46 10.17 0.19 11.75
CA GLU A 46 10.38 0.11 13.22
C GLU A 46 9.31 0.86 14.07
N GLN A 47 8.15 1.18 13.49
CA GLN A 47 7.15 2.07 14.08
C GLN A 47 5.72 1.52 13.91
N GLU A 48 4.84 1.95 14.83
CA GLU A 48 3.40 1.74 14.73
C GLU A 48 2.87 2.66 13.62
N LEU A 49 2.63 2.09 12.45
CA LEU A 49 2.04 2.84 11.35
C LEU A 49 0.51 2.77 11.49
N GLU A 50 -0.15 3.86 11.86
CA GLU A 50 -1.59 4.02 11.65
C GLU A 50 -1.84 4.42 10.20
N PHE A 51 -2.79 3.75 9.54
CA PHE A 51 -3.04 3.94 8.11
C PHE A 51 -4.46 4.43 7.84
N ASP A 52 -4.54 5.60 7.22
CA ASP A 52 -5.77 6.07 6.59
C ASP A 52 -5.83 5.61 5.14
N PHE A 53 -6.89 4.86 4.80
CA PHE A 53 -7.16 4.43 3.43
C PHE A 53 -7.68 5.61 2.61
N ILE A 54 -6.93 5.99 1.57
CA ILE A 54 -7.37 6.99 0.59
C ILE A 54 -7.75 6.28 -0.70
N ASP A 55 -9.06 6.24 -0.98
CA ASP A 55 -9.67 5.59 -2.15
C ASP A 55 -9.40 6.38 -3.44
N VAL A 56 -8.53 5.85 -4.30
CA VAL A 56 -8.39 6.33 -5.68
C VAL A 56 -8.47 5.14 -6.62
N SER A 57 -9.21 5.31 -7.72
CA SER A 57 -9.68 4.25 -8.64
C SER A 57 -8.59 3.43 -9.37
N ASN A 58 -7.32 3.57 -9.02
CA ASN A 58 -6.18 2.77 -9.48
C ASN A 58 -4.94 2.89 -8.56
N GLU A 59 -5.02 3.72 -7.51
CA GLU A 59 -3.89 4.01 -6.62
C GLU A 59 -4.43 4.00 -5.19
N TRP A 60 -3.77 3.26 -4.32
CA TRP A 60 -4.11 3.26 -2.90
C TRP A 60 -3.01 3.96 -2.15
N THR A 61 -3.36 5.06 -1.50
CA THR A 61 -2.42 5.82 -0.68
C THR A 61 -2.69 5.54 0.78
N PHE A 62 -1.63 5.22 1.50
CA PHE A 62 -1.62 4.89 2.90
C PHE A 62 -0.67 5.85 3.59
N ALA A 63 -1.21 6.74 4.40
CA ALA A 63 -0.42 7.73 5.13
C ALA A 63 -0.29 7.33 6.60
N THR A 64 0.85 7.66 7.20
CA THR A 64 1.14 7.45 8.61
C THR A 64 2.11 8.50 9.12
N GLU A 65 2.10 8.78 10.42
CA GLU A 65 2.90 9.83 11.04
C GLU A 65 3.81 9.21 12.11
N ASP A 66 5.09 9.59 12.12
CA ASP A 66 5.98 9.20 13.21
C ASP A 66 5.86 10.11 14.43
N SER A 67 6.51 9.70 15.53
CA SER A 67 6.59 10.50 16.78
C SER A 67 7.22 11.90 16.65
N ARG A 68 7.72 12.27 15.48
CA ARG A 68 8.32 13.57 15.15
C ARG A 68 7.50 14.35 14.11
N ASP A 69 6.24 13.95 13.89
CA ASP A 69 5.32 14.51 12.92
C ASP A 69 5.81 14.37 11.45
N ASN A 70 6.73 13.45 11.15
CA ASN A 70 7.07 13.17 9.75
C ASN A 70 5.98 12.31 9.15
N ARG A 71 5.41 12.76 8.03
CA ARG A 71 4.37 12.01 7.33
C ARG A 71 5.00 11.09 6.30
N TYR A 72 4.78 9.80 6.47
CA TYR A 72 5.14 8.78 5.50
C TYR A 72 3.90 8.37 4.73
N GLU A 73 4.08 8.15 3.43
CA GLU A 73 3.02 7.69 2.55
C GLU A 73 3.52 6.50 1.74
N ILE A 74 2.66 5.49 1.62
CA ILE A 74 2.88 4.36 0.74
C ILE A 74 1.79 4.36 -0.30
N ILE A 75 2.19 4.47 -1.57
CA ILE A 75 1.27 4.43 -2.70
C ILE A 75 1.41 3.08 -3.37
N PHE A 76 0.31 2.35 -3.50
CA PHE A 76 0.25 1.08 -4.22
C PHE A 76 -0.51 1.20 -5.52
N THR A 77 -0.01 0.51 -6.55
CA THR A 77 -0.63 0.43 -7.86
C THR A 77 -0.48 -0.98 -8.43
N PRO A 78 -1.55 -1.64 -8.86
CA PRO A 78 -1.44 -2.95 -9.52
C PRO A 78 -0.59 -2.87 -10.80
N VAL A 79 0.25 -3.88 -11.06
CA VAL A 79 1.18 -3.86 -12.20
C VAL A 79 0.47 -3.96 -13.55
N ASP A 80 -0.65 -4.70 -13.65
CA ASP A 80 -1.31 -5.00 -14.93
C ASP A 80 -2.84 -5.14 -14.86
N GLN A 81 -3.48 -4.73 -13.75
CA GLN A 81 -4.92 -4.93 -13.54
C GLN A 81 -5.56 -3.63 -13.05
N TYR A 82 -6.80 -3.35 -13.47
CA TYR A 82 -7.57 -2.27 -12.88
C TYR A 82 -8.07 -2.73 -11.51
N ALA A 83 -7.91 -1.92 -10.48
CA ALA A 83 -8.45 -2.24 -9.17
C ALA A 83 -9.17 -1.01 -8.60
N ASP A 84 -10.42 -1.21 -8.22
CA ASP A 84 -11.23 -0.19 -7.55
C ASP A 84 -11.58 -0.63 -6.12
N LYS A 85 -12.37 0.20 -5.44
CA LYS A 85 -12.82 -0.06 -4.06
C LYS A 85 -13.57 -1.37 -3.86
N PHE A 86 -14.05 -2.01 -4.93
CA PHE A 86 -14.74 -3.29 -4.88
C PHE A 86 -13.81 -4.49 -5.15
N GLY A 87 -12.57 -4.25 -5.58
CA GLY A 87 -11.60 -5.30 -5.84
C GLY A 87 -10.81 -5.08 -7.12
N ILE A 88 -10.01 -6.08 -7.45
CA ILE A 88 -9.32 -6.13 -8.74
C ILE A 88 -10.34 -6.55 -9.80
N GLY A 89 -10.58 -5.68 -10.78
CA GLY A 89 -11.43 -5.94 -11.93
C GLY A 89 -10.73 -6.89 -12.90
N ILE A 90 -11.29 -8.09 -13.04
CA ILE A 90 -10.92 -9.09 -14.06
C ILE A 90 -11.46 -8.70 -15.43
#